data_AF-A0A7L5ILF6-F1
#
_entry.id   AF-A0A7L5ILF6-F1
#
_cell.length_a   1.000
_cell.length_b   1.000
_cell.length_c   1.000
_cell.angle_alpha   90.00
_cell.angle_beta   90.00
_cell.angle_gamma   90.00
#
_symmetry.space_group_name_H-M   'P 1'
#
loop_
_entity.id
_entity.type
_entity.pdbx_description
1 polymer ?
#
loop_
_entity_poly.entity_id
_entity_poly.type
_entity_poly.pdbx_seq_one_letter_code
_entity_poly.pdbx_strand_id
1 'polypeptide(L)'
;MLPKWCDKYSIHNDEIDKQHKKLFELAANVEMISDKPIHKGQIKFLLADFFNYMKEHFAEEEKYMAKIGYPELSNHQKIHKSIIQSMIDLIQNIKSTNDLKEKLNVIASKWLLEHILREDMKIEKWHQGQLGKTNTTNKDEKQKNYEYICSCPGKIHKVPYEIHQKISSSNASYKCKTCQEAIKQK
;
A
#
# COMPACT_ATOMS: atom_id res chain seq x y z
N MET A 1 6.17 -21.70 -15.75
CA MET A 1 5.69 -21.79 -14.37
C MET A 1 5.50 -20.40 -13.84
N LEU A 2 4.24 -20.00 -13.69
CA LEU A 2 3.88 -18.72 -13.11
C LEU A 2 4.14 -18.70 -11.60
N PRO A 3 4.52 -17.55 -11.02
CA PRO A 3 4.62 -17.42 -9.57
C PRO A 3 3.25 -17.65 -8.93
N LYS A 4 3.22 -18.37 -7.81
CA LYS A 4 2.02 -18.50 -6.97
C LYS A 4 1.89 -17.31 -6.04
N TRP A 5 0.66 -17.04 -5.59
CA TRP A 5 0.43 -16.04 -4.54
C TRP A 5 1.32 -16.34 -3.33
N CYS A 6 1.87 -15.27 -2.75
CA CYS A 6 2.68 -15.30 -1.55
C CYS A 6 2.39 -14.03 -0.76
N ASP A 7 2.31 -14.12 0.57
CA ASP A 7 1.93 -12.97 1.41
C ASP A 7 2.90 -11.79 1.31
N LYS A 8 4.11 -11.98 0.77
CA LYS A 8 5.03 -10.89 0.41
C LYS A 8 4.51 -9.97 -0.71
N TYR A 9 3.44 -10.37 -1.40
CA TYR A 9 2.74 -9.60 -2.43
C TYR A 9 1.48 -8.92 -1.89
N SER A 10 1.21 -9.05 -0.60
CA SER A 10 0.10 -8.37 0.06
C SER A 10 0.33 -6.86 0.03
N ILE A 11 -0.74 -6.12 -0.25
CA ILE A 11 -0.78 -4.66 -0.05
C ILE A 11 -1.53 -4.28 1.24
N HIS A 12 -1.69 -5.24 2.15
CA HIS A 12 -2.39 -5.13 3.43
C HIS A 12 -3.79 -4.49 3.30
N ASN A 13 -4.46 -4.81 2.20
CA ASN A 13 -5.87 -4.51 1.96
C ASN A 13 -6.57 -5.82 1.62
N ASP A 14 -7.38 -6.33 2.57
CA ASP A 14 -7.99 -7.66 2.48
C ASP A 14 -8.79 -7.87 1.19
N GLU A 15 -9.51 -6.85 0.72
CA GLU A 15 -10.32 -6.97 -0.49
C GLU A 15 -9.45 -7.02 -1.75
N ILE A 16 -8.44 -6.16 -1.85
CA ILE A 16 -7.54 -6.16 -3.00
C ILE A 16 -6.66 -7.43 -3.01
N ASP A 17 -6.18 -7.88 -1.86
CA ASP A 17 -5.40 -9.12 -1.77
C ASP A 17 -6.23 -10.35 -2.13
N LYS A 18 -7.52 -10.36 -1.78
CA LYS A 18 -8.45 -11.41 -2.23
C LYS A 18 -8.63 -11.37 -3.75
N GLN A 19 -8.69 -10.18 -4.35
CA GLN A 19 -8.72 -10.03 -5.80
C GLN A 19 -7.41 -10.52 -6.44
N HIS A 20 -6.24 -10.14 -5.92
CA HIS A 20 -4.96 -10.64 -6.40
C HIS A 20 -4.87 -12.16 -6.33
N LYS A 21 -5.25 -12.78 -5.19
CA LYS A 21 -5.26 -14.25 -5.05
C LYS A 21 -6.07 -14.91 -6.17
N LYS A 22 -7.27 -14.40 -6.44
CA LYS A 22 -8.11 -14.89 -7.54
C LYS A 22 -7.45 -14.69 -8.90
N LEU A 23 -6.80 -13.55 -9.14
CA LEU A 23 -6.07 -13.30 -10.38
C LEU A 23 -4.89 -14.25 -10.60
N PHE A 24 -4.13 -14.55 -9.55
CA PHE A 24 -3.08 -15.57 -9.56
C PHE A 24 -3.64 -16.97 -9.87
N GLU A 25 -4.78 -17.34 -9.27
CA GLU A 25 -5.46 -18.60 -9.57
C GLU A 25 -5.93 -18.68 -11.02
N LEU A 26 -6.54 -17.61 -11.54
CA LEU A 26 -6.97 -17.52 -12.94
C LEU A 26 -5.77 -17.64 -13.88
N ALA A 27 -4.65 -16.98 -13.58
CA ALA A 27 -3.42 -17.08 -14.37
C ALA A 27 -2.84 -18.51 -14.36
N ALA A 28 -2.81 -19.18 -13.22
CA ALA A 28 -2.36 -20.57 -13.11
C ALA A 28 -3.28 -21.53 -13.90
N ASN A 29 -4.60 -21.30 -13.85
CA ASN A 29 -5.56 -22.08 -14.63
C ASN A 29 -5.33 -21.91 -16.13
N VAL A 30 -5.04 -20.69 -16.60
CA VAL A 30 -4.68 -20.38 -17.99
C VAL A 30 -3.43 -21.16 -18.42
N GLU A 31 -2.38 -21.19 -17.60
CA GLU A 31 -1.15 -21.95 -17.88
C GLU A 31 -1.47 -23.47 -17.98
N MET A 32 -2.29 -24.01 -17.09
CA MET A 32 -2.63 -25.45 -17.10
C MET A 32 -3.44 -25.89 -18.33
N ILE A 33 -4.19 -24.97 -18.93
CA ILE A 33 -5.04 -25.27 -20.09
C ILE A 33 -4.40 -24.94 -21.44
N SER A 34 -3.22 -24.30 -21.46
CA SER A 34 -2.53 -23.96 -22.71
C SER A 34 -2.31 -25.20 -23.58
N ASP A 35 -1.95 -26.32 -22.94
CA ASP A 35 -1.52 -27.54 -23.62
C ASP A 35 -2.66 -28.56 -23.82
N LYS A 36 -3.88 -28.26 -23.35
CA LYS A 36 -5.03 -29.17 -23.44
C LYS A 36 -5.96 -28.82 -24.61
N PRO A 37 -6.53 -29.79 -25.34
CA PRO A 37 -7.55 -29.49 -26.35
C PRO A 37 -8.80 -28.89 -25.66
N ILE A 38 -9.15 -27.65 -26.03
CA ILE A 38 -10.31 -26.93 -25.48
C ILE A 38 -11.10 -26.30 -26.62
N HIS A 39 -12.43 -26.30 -26.51
CA HIS A 39 -13.31 -25.66 -27.46
C HIS A 39 -13.20 -24.12 -27.41
N LYS A 40 -13.14 -23.51 -28.60
CA LYS A 40 -13.01 -22.04 -28.78
C LYS A 40 -14.06 -21.23 -28.00
N GLY A 41 -15.29 -21.73 -27.89
CA GLY A 41 -16.37 -21.05 -27.15
C GLY A 41 -16.09 -20.94 -25.65
N GLN A 42 -15.55 -22.00 -25.04
CA GLN A 42 -15.22 -22.02 -23.62
C GLN A 42 -14.09 -21.03 -23.28
N ILE A 43 -13.07 -20.93 -24.15
CA ILE A 43 -11.97 -19.97 -23.93
C ILE A 43 -12.43 -18.53 -24.08
N LYS A 44 -13.33 -18.24 -25.04
CA LYS A 44 -13.92 -16.89 -25.17
C LYS A 44 -14.68 -16.46 -23.91
N PHE A 45 -15.45 -17.37 -23.32
CA PHE A 45 -16.18 -17.09 -22.08
C PHE A 45 -15.23 -16.82 -20.91
N LEU A 46 -14.24 -17.69 -20.71
CA LEU A 46 -13.20 -17.48 -19.69
C LEU A 46 -12.48 -16.14 -19.86
N LEU A 47 -12.24 -15.73 -21.10
CA LEU A 47 -11.56 -14.47 -21.39
C LEU A 47 -12.44 -13.26 -21.07
N ALA A 48 -13.73 -13.32 -21.39
CA ALA A 48 -14.68 -12.28 -21.03
C ALA A 48 -14.80 -12.12 -19.50
N ASP A 49 -14.90 -13.23 -18.77
CA ASP A 49 -14.94 -13.24 -17.30
C ASP A 49 -13.65 -12.67 -16.71
N PHE A 50 -12.49 -13.11 -17.21
CA PHE A 50 -11.19 -12.60 -16.76
C PHE A 50 -11.06 -11.09 -17.00
N PHE A 51 -11.50 -10.61 -18.16
CA PHE A 51 -11.50 -9.19 -18.50
C PHE A 51 -12.41 -8.36 -17.60
N ASN A 52 -13.63 -8.83 -17.35
CA ASN A 52 -14.56 -8.15 -16.46
C ASN A 52 -14.00 -8.08 -15.04
N TYR A 53 -13.41 -9.18 -14.57
CA TYR A 53 -12.82 -9.23 -13.24
C TYR A 53 -11.61 -8.29 -13.07
N MET A 54 -10.75 -8.17 -14.09
CA MET A 54 -9.66 -7.18 -14.05
C MET A 54 -10.16 -5.73 -14.05
N LYS A 55 -11.22 -5.43 -14.81
CA LYS A 55 -11.82 -4.08 -14.77
C LYS A 55 -12.35 -3.71 -13.39
N GLU A 56 -13.02 -4.67 -12.75
CA GLU A 56 -13.51 -4.49 -11.38
C GLU A 56 -12.35 -4.29 -10.40
N HIS A 57 -11.33 -5.15 -10.48
CA HIS A 57 -10.12 -5.05 -9.67
C HIS A 57 -9.43 -3.68 -9.82
N PHE A 58 -9.16 -3.23 -11.04
CA PHE A 58 -8.56 -1.93 -11.32
C PHE A 58 -9.41 -0.77 -10.75
N ALA A 59 -10.74 -0.86 -10.84
CA ALA A 59 -11.61 0.16 -10.28
C ALA A 59 -11.55 0.21 -8.75
N GLU A 60 -11.52 -0.93 -8.08
CA GLU A 60 -11.39 -1.00 -6.62
C GLU A 60 -10.00 -0.55 -6.15
N GLU A 61 -8.95 -0.92 -6.87
CA GLU A 61 -7.60 -0.47 -6.59
C GLU A 61 -7.46 1.05 -6.76
N GLU A 62 -8.00 1.63 -7.82
CA GLU A 62 -8.01 3.08 -8.05
C GLU A 62 -8.77 3.83 -6.94
N LYS A 63 -9.91 3.29 -6.49
CA LYS A 63 -10.63 3.84 -5.34
C LYS A 63 -9.78 3.80 -4.07
N TYR A 64 -9.06 2.71 -3.83
CA TYR A 64 -8.17 2.58 -2.69
C TYR A 64 -6.99 3.58 -2.77
N MET A 65 -6.32 3.67 -3.92
CA MET A 65 -5.26 4.64 -4.19
C MET A 65 -5.72 6.07 -3.94
N ALA A 66 -6.92 6.44 -4.42
CA ALA A 66 -7.51 7.75 -4.17
C ALA A 66 -7.77 7.99 -2.67
N LYS A 67 -8.30 6.98 -1.97
CA LYS A 67 -8.58 7.05 -0.52
C LYS A 67 -7.32 7.29 0.32
N ILE A 68 -6.20 6.69 -0.05
CA ILE A 68 -4.92 6.85 0.68
C ILE A 68 -4.06 8.01 0.15
N GLY A 69 -4.59 8.80 -0.80
CA GLY A 69 -3.86 9.92 -1.40
C GLY A 69 -2.58 9.49 -2.13
N TYR A 70 -2.62 8.37 -2.86
CA TYR A 70 -1.47 7.86 -3.60
C TYR A 70 -1.08 8.83 -4.74
N PRO A 71 0.16 9.35 -4.75
CA PRO A 71 0.55 10.45 -5.66
C PRO A 71 0.60 10.03 -7.13
N GLU A 72 0.91 8.76 -7.40
CA GLU A 72 1.06 8.23 -8.76
C GLU A 72 -0.24 7.66 -9.33
N LEU A 73 -1.40 7.91 -8.71
CA LEU A 73 -2.70 7.41 -9.16
C LEU A 73 -2.95 7.70 -10.65
N SER A 74 -2.68 8.92 -11.10
CA SER A 74 -2.88 9.31 -12.51
C SER A 74 -2.03 8.48 -13.48
N ASN A 75 -0.80 8.14 -13.09
CA ASN A 75 0.08 7.29 -13.87
C ASN A 75 -0.39 5.83 -13.85
N HIS A 76 -0.76 5.32 -12.68
CA HIS A 76 -1.28 3.96 -12.50
C HIS A 76 -2.55 3.72 -13.33
N GLN A 77 -3.47 4.70 -13.38
CA GLN A 77 -4.64 4.68 -14.26
C GLN A 77 -4.30 4.58 -15.76
N LYS A 78 -3.19 5.18 -16.20
CA LYS A 78 -2.73 5.03 -17.59
C LYS A 78 -2.22 3.62 -17.86
N ILE A 79 -1.55 3.01 -16.88
CA ILE A 79 -1.10 1.60 -16.96
C ILE A 79 -2.32 0.68 -17.08
N HIS A 80 -3.34 0.84 -16.24
CA HIS A 80 -4.60 0.09 -16.34
C HIS A 80 -5.24 0.22 -17.71
N LYS A 81 -5.40 1.45 -18.21
CA LYS A 81 -5.96 1.70 -19.54
C LYS A 81 -5.15 1.04 -20.65
N SER A 82 -3.82 1.06 -20.54
CA SER A 82 -2.92 0.39 -21.50
C SER A 82 -3.09 -1.12 -21.47
N ILE A 83 -3.20 -1.74 -20.29
CA ILE A 83 -3.45 -3.19 -20.15
C ILE A 83 -4.79 -3.55 -20.80
N ILE A 84 -5.86 -2.82 -20.47
CA ILE A 84 -7.20 -3.02 -21.03
C ILE A 84 -7.20 -2.86 -22.55
N GLN A 85 -6.55 -1.83 -23.09
CA GLN A 85 -6.47 -1.63 -24.54
C GLN A 85 -5.70 -2.77 -25.21
N SER A 86 -4.56 -3.15 -24.66
CA SER A 86 -3.75 -4.23 -25.21
C SER A 86 -4.52 -5.56 -25.21
N MET A 87 -5.37 -5.80 -24.21
CA MET A 87 -6.28 -6.94 -24.21
C MET A 87 -7.33 -6.88 -25.30
N ILE A 88 -7.98 -5.73 -25.48
CA ILE A 88 -8.97 -5.54 -26.55
C ILE A 88 -8.35 -5.85 -27.91
N ASP A 89 -7.15 -5.31 -28.17
CA ASP A 89 -6.42 -5.52 -29.43
C ASP A 89 -6.05 -7.01 -29.61
N LEU A 90 -5.66 -7.70 -28.54
CA LEU A 90 -5.39 -9.14 -28.59
C LEU A 90 -6.63 -9.95 -28.95
N ILE A 91 -7.79 -9.62 -28.35
CA ILE A 91 -9.08 -10.29 -28.58
C ILE A 91 -9.57 -10.08 -30.01
N GLN A 92 -9.47 -8.85 -30.52
CA GLN A 92 -9.91 -8.51 -31.88
C GLN A 92 -9.11 -9.27 -32.95
N ASN A 93 -7.83 -9.54 -32.67
CA ASN A 93 -6.91 -10.18 -33.61
C ASN A 93 -6.79 -11.71 -33.42
N ILE A 94 -7.78 -12.39 -32.81
CA ILE A 94 -7.74 -13.85 -32.59
C ILE A 94 -7.92 -14.60 -33.92
N LYS A 95 -6.91 -15.33 -34.35
CA LYS A 95 -6.92 -16.12 -35.61
C LYS A 95 -7.30 -17.58 -35.40
N SER A 96 -6.95 -18.17 -34.25
CA SER A 96 -7.20 -19.58 -33.95
C SER A 96 -7.37 -19.81 -32.44
N THR A 97 -7.75 -21.03 -32.05
CA THR A 97 -7.83 -21.42 -30.63
C THR A 97 -6.44 -21.44 -29.98
N ASN A 98 -5.39 -21.80 -30.71
CA ASN A 98 -4.03 -21.78 -30.20
C ASN A 98 -3.50 -20.35 -30.02
N ASP A 99 -3.78 -19.48 -30.99
CA ASP A 99 -3.49 -18.04 -30.89
C ASP A 99 -4.20 -17.41 -29.69
N LEU A 100 -5.46 -17.78 -29.45
CA LEU A 100 -6.21 -17.33 -28.27
C LEU A 100 -5.56 -17.75 -26.95
N LYS A 101 -5.08 -19.00 -26.85
CA LYS A 101 -4.41 -19.50 -25.63
C LYS A 101 -3.09 -18.79 -25.37
N GLU A 102 -2.28 -18.60 -26.40
CA GLU A 102 -1.01 -17.89 -26.30
C GLU A 102 -1.23 -16.45 -25.80
N LYS A 103 -2.19 -15.76 -26.41
CA LYS A 103 -2.58 -14.40 -26.01
C LYS A 103 -3.10 -14.33 -24.58
N LEU A 104 -3.94 -15.29 -24.17
CA LEU A 104 -4.45 -15.36 -22.80
C LEU A 104 -3.31 -15.56 -21.79
N ASN A 105 -2.33 -16.41 -22.14
CA ASN A 105 -1.15 -16.59 -21.32
C ASN A 105 -0.34 -15.29 -21.22
N VAL A 106 -0.13 -14.56 -22.32
CA VAL A 106 0.56 -13.25 -22.30
C VAL A 106 -0.15 -12.26 -21.38
N ILE A 107 -1.47 -12.15 -21.46
CA ILE A 107 -2.24 -11.22 -20.60
C ILE A 107 -2.06 -11.60 -19.13
N ALA A 108 -2.34 -12.86 -18.79
CA ALA A 108 -2.33 -13.32 -17.42
C ALA A 108 -0.94 -13.26 -16.79
N SER A 109 0.09 -13.69 -17.53
CA SER A 109 1.46 -13.79 -17.01
C SER A 109 2.24 -12.48 -17.10
N LYS A 110 2.26 -11.87 -18.28
CA LYS A 110 3.13 -10.72 -18.56
C LYS A 110 2.51 -9.43 -18.09
N TRP A 111 1.22 -9.21 -18.34
CA TRP A 111 0.63 -7.93 -17.98
C TRP A 111 0.14 -7.92 -16.56
N LEU A 112 -0.63 -8.92 -16.15
CA LEU A 112 -1.26 -8.86 -14.84
C LEU A 112 -0.30 -9.17 -13.69
N LEU A 113 0.47 -10.26 -13.77
CA LEU A 113 1.41 -10.58 -12.68
C LEU A 113 2.56 -9.58 -12.62
N GLU A 114 3.12 -9.12 -13.75
CA GLU A 114 4.16 -8.09 -13.68
C GLU A 114 3.61 -6.77 -13.12
N HIS A 115 2.37 -6.41 -13.45
CA HIS A 115 1.70 -5.25 -12.88
C HIS A 115 1.58 -5.37 -11.35
N ILE A 116 0.99 -6.47 -10.84
CA ILE A 116 0.86 -6.68 -9.39
C ILE A 116 2.23 -6.63 -8.70
N LEU A 117 3.23 -7.29 -9.27
CA LEU A 117 4.55 -7.40 -8.66
C LEU A 117 5.38 -6.11 -8.72
N ARG A 118 5.14 -5.23 -9.70
CA ARG A 118 5.98 -4.04 -9.95
C ARG A 118 5.28 -2.74 -9.62
N GLU A 119 3.99 -2.63 -9.90
CA GLU A 119 3.20 -1.41 -9.75
C GLU A 119 2.43 -1.43 -8.44
N ASP A 120 1.61 -2.45 -8.18
CA ASP A 120 0.69 -2.49 -7.02
C ASP A 120 1.46 -2.53 -5.70
N MET A 121 2.61 -3.21 -5.68
CA MET A 121 3.53 -3.19 -4.52
C MET A 121 4.04 -1.79 -4.15
N LYS A 122 4.01 -0.82 -5.07
CA LYS A 122 4.39 0.58 -4.76
C LYS A 122 3.31 1.27 -3.93
N ILE A 123 2.05 0.86 -4.04
CA ILE A 123 0.93 1.37 -3.24
C ILE A 123 1.18 1.05 -1.77
N GLU A 124 1.58 -0.19 -1.48
CA GLU A 124 1.87 -0.62 -0.12
C GLU A 124 3.08 0.12 0.47
N LYS A 125 4.16 0.28 -0.31
CA LYS A 125 5.31 1.07 0.12
C LYS A 125 4.93 2.51 0.49
N TRP A 126 4.03 3.11 -0.28
CA TRP A 126 3.50 4.44 0.04
C TRP A 126 2.66 4.43 1.31
N HIS A 127 1.74 3.47 1.45
CA HIS A 127 0.87 3.35 2.61
C HIS A 127 1.66 3.18 3.92
N GLN A 128 2.67 2.32 3.95
CA GLN A 128 3.59 2.18 5.08
C GLN A 128 4.36 3.47 5.38
N GLY A 129 4.79 4.18 4.34
CA GLY A 129 5.42 5.50 4.49
C GLY A 129 4.51 6.54 5.11
N GLN A 130 3.19 6.47 4.88
CA GLN A 130 2.20 7.33 5.53
C GLN A 130 1.98 6.93 6.99
N LEU A 131 1.87 5.64 7.30
CA LEU A 131 1.76 5.14 8.68
C LEU A 131 2.99 5.52 9.53
N GLY A 132 4.19 5.47 8.94
CA GLY A 132 5.43 5.92 9.59
C GLY A 132 5.45 7.42 9.89
N LYS A 133 4.84 8.25 9.02
CA LYS A 133 4.71 9.72 9.21
C LYS A 133 3.64 10.09 10.23
N THR A 134 2.52 9.35 10.27
CA THR A 134 1.48 9.55 11.29
C THR A 134 1.97 9.10 12.67
N ASN A 135 2.79 8.04 12.74
CA ASN A 135 3.39 7.59 14.01
C ASN A 135 4.55 8.49 14.51
N THR A 136 5.13 9.34 13.66
CA THR A 136 6.10 10.37 14.09
C THR A 136 5.44 11.68 14.55
N THR A 137 4.11 11.76 14.52
CA THR A 137 3.35 12.88 15.10
C THR A 137 2.38 12.41 16.19
N ASN A 138 2.96 12.11 17.37
CA ASN A 138 2.35 12.10 18.71
C ASN A 138 1.40 10.96 19.10
N LYS A 139 1.76 10.28 20.21
CA LYS A 139 0.93 10.35 21.44
C LYS A 139 1.66 10.10 22.76
N ASP A 140 2.81 9.41 22.80
CA ASP A 140 3.42 9.05 24.11
C ASP A 140 4.49 9.99 24.66
N GLU A 141 5.17 10.82 23.83
CA GLU A 141 6.21 11.72 24.35
C GLU A 141 5.72 13.11 24.78
N LYS A 142 4.59 13.59 24.23
CA LYS A 142 4.00 14.89 24.63
C LYS A 142 3.37 14.92 26.03
N GLN A 143 3.29 13.77 26.70
CA GLN A 143 2.72 13.67 28.05
C GLN A 143 3.74 13.29 29.12
N LYS A 144 5.05 13.37 28.83
CA LYS A 144 6.09 13.32 29.88
C LYS A 144 6.21 14.68 30.55
N ASN A 145 5.73 14.75 31.78
CA ASN A 145 6.04 15.84 32.71
C ASN A 145 7.29 15.47 33.52
N TYR A 146 8.27 16.36 33.54
CA TYR A 146 9.51 16.23 34.28
C TYR A 146 9.37 16.92 35.62
N GLU A 147 9.85 16.28 36.69
CA GLU A 147 9.85 16.84 38.03
C GLU A 147 11.09 17.69 38.26
N TYR A 148 10.87 18.93 38.69
CA TYR A 148 11.92 19.88 39.06
C TYR A 148 11.71 20.33 40.51
N ILE A 149 12.82 20.59 41.21
CA ILE A 149 12.85 21.05 42.59
C ILE A 149 13.55 22.42 42.70
N CYS A 150 13.24 23.12 43.79
CA CYS A 150 13.90 24.36 44.20
C CYS A 150 14.11 24.33 45.72
N SER A 151 14.71 25.38 46.32
CA SER A 151 14.96 25.42 47.77
C SER A 151 13.71 25.62 48.65
N CYS A 152 12.51 25.59 48.07
CA CYS A 152 11.27 25.57 48.86
C CYS A 152 11.00 24.17 49.44
N PRO A 153 10.75 24.04 50.76
CA PRO A 153 10.43 22.75 51.38
C PRO A 153 9.23 22.07 50.72
N GLY A 154 9.42 20.82 50.25
CA GLY A 154 8.34 19.99 49.70
C GLY A 154 7.75 20.42 48.36
N LYS A 155 8.35 21.38 47.66
CA LYS A 155 7.79 21.93 46.41
C LYS A 155 8.33 21.20 45.16
N ILE A 156 7.42 20.67 44.36
CA ILE A 156 7.72 19.99 43.09
C ILE A 156 7.07 20.76 41.93
N HIS A 157 7.86 21.05 40.90
CA HIS A 157 7.45 21.72 39.67
C HIS A 157 7.34 20.68 38.55
N LYS A 158 6.13 20.53 37.98
CA LYS A 158 5.90 19.66 36.82
C LYS A 158 6.10 20.46 35.54
N VAL A 159 7.09 20.06 34.75
CA VAL A 159 7.52 20.78 33.55
C VAL A 159 7.26 19.90 32.32
N PRO A 160 6.46 20.35 31.34
CA PRO A 160 6.25 19.61 30.09
C PRO A 160 7.54 19.42 29.29
N TYR A 161 7.60 18.37 28.48
CA TYR A 161 8.76 18.03 27.64
C TYR A 161 9.34 19.21 26.84
N GLU A 162 8.49 20.04 26.24
CA GLU A 162 8.91 21.20 25.45
C GLU A 162 9.70 22.23 26.27
N ILE A 163 9.35 22.39 27.55
CA ILE A 163 10.03 23.30 28.47
C ILE A 163 11.29 22.64 29.03
N HIS A 164 11.25 21.34 29.32
CA HIS A 164 12.44 20.56 29.70
C HIS A 164 13.55 20.64 28.63
N GLN A 165 13.20 20.46 27.35
CA GLN A 165 14.15 20.60 26.24
C GLN A 165 14.77 22.01 26.19
N LYS A 166 13.96 23.06 26.40
CA LYS A 166 14.47 24.45 26.41
C LYS A 166 15.43 24.71 27.58
N ILE A 167 15.17 24.14 28.74
CA ILE A 167 16.06 24.22 29.91
C ILE A 167 17.40 23.50 29.60
N SER A 168 17.33 22.31 29.01
CA SER A 168 18.50 21.47 28.73
C SER A 168 19.34 21.94 27.55
N SER A 169 18.74 22.51 26.51
CA SER A 169 19.43 22.82 25.24
C SER A 169 19.77 24.30 25.04
N SER A 170 19.04 25.23 25.68
CA SER A 170 19.13 26.67 25.34
C SER A 170 19.60 27.56 26.50
N ASN A 171 20.18 26.98 27.56
CA ASN A 171 20.64 27.74 28.75
C ASN A 171 19.55 28.61 29.41
N ALA A 172 18.27 28.28 29.17
CA ALA A 172 17.14 29.00 29.71
C ALA A 172 16.90 28.59 31.17
N SER A 173 17.05 29.52 32.10
CA SER A 173 16.77 29.28 33.53
C SER A 173 15.33 29.66 33.88
N TYR A 174 14.55 28.69 34.38
CA TYR A 174 13.20 28.93 34.88
C TYR A 174 13.25 29.10 36.40
N LYS A 175 12.66 30.18 36.91
CA LYS A 175 12.68 30.51 38.33
C LYS A 175 11.40 30.09 39.03
N CYS A 176 11.52 29.57 40.24
CA CYS A 176 10.37 29.30 41.10
C CYS A 176 9.68 30.62 41.48
N LYS A 177 8.35 30.68 41.38
CA LYS A 177 7.58 31.89 41.76
C LYS A 177 7.64 32.25 43.25
N THR A 178 8.15 31.36 44.11
CA THR A 178 8.18 31.57 45.57
C THR A 178 9.57 31.94 46.08
N CYS A 179 10.61 31.17 45.75
CA CYS A 179 11.98 31.48 46.16
C CYS A 179 12.79 32.25 45.11
N GLN A 180 12.26 32.45 43.89
CA GLN A 180 12.93 33.09 42.76
C GLN A 180 14.23 32.41 42.29
N GLU A 181 14.58 31.26 42.85
CA GLU A 181 15.73 30.47 42.43
C GLU A 181 15.43 29.63 41.18
N ALA A 182 16.47 29.31 40.42
CA ALA A 182 16.38 28.44 39.26
C ALA A 182 15.98 27.02 39.67
N ILE A 183 14.93 26.48 39.04
CA ILE A 183 14.49 25.11 39.26
C ILE A 183 15.50 24.13 38.65
N LYS A 184 15.82 23.05 39.36
CA LYS A 184 16.72 21.99 38.90
C LYS A 184 15.95 20.68 38.77
N GLN A 185 16.31 19.85 37.79
CA GLN A 185 15.66 18.56 37.61
C GLN A 185 15.95 17.69 38.86
N LYS A 186 14.89 17.03 39.36
CA LYS A 186 14.99 16.11 40.50
C LYS A 186 15.88 14.92 40.20
#